data_AF-A0AAW1NR27-F1
#
_entry.id   AF-A0AAW1NR27-F1
#
_cell.length_a   1.000
_cell.length_b   1.000
_cell.length_c   1.000
_cell.angle_alpha   90.00
_cell.angle_beta   90.00
_cell.angle_gamma   90.00
#
_symmetry.space_group_name_H-M   'P 1'
#
loop_
_entity.id
_entity.type
_entity.pdbx_description
1 polymer ?
#
loop_
_entity_poly.entity_id
_entity_poly.type
_entity_poly.pdbx_seq_one_letter_code
_entity_poly.pdbx_strand_id
1 'polypeptide(L)'
;MLRLCPSVHKVYGAHVEEMMYPLGFLNGSALDHSHIAAAFADLTPQQAEEQTAKYLKATGHTNTYTLSKHMTEEVIRDLHRAGVPCTIVRPSAVGAVANSPCPGYFGHTVSILVALFLGYSTGMSTFTPHNPSNAIDVVPGDICAATILAASAAVIQGKVDSRMPEVVHATTTTTYLHAFMELMRDNVCPYWGARKPWYVRSLHQAVRTPWRFPLAQDTPLFRAWTAAKTCKFWALACMLTLMGQQRKALQITKGWQACMLYNTEKLDFHLFFCSRNARRLQASLSQADIQAGVRIVWDKEHGDWHSYYTQFQAAVNEV
;
A
#
# COMPACT_ATOMS: atom_id res chain seq x y z
N MET A 1 1.89 -4.06 -5.06
CA MET A 1 2.47 -4.93 -6.11
C MET A 1 3.86 -4.46 -6.52
N LEU A 2 4.16 -3.16 -6.54
CA LEU A 2 5.40 -2.57 -7.07
C LEU A 2 6.75 -2.98 -6.43
N ARG A 3 6.77 -3.88 -5.44
CA ARG A 3 7.95 -4.24 -4.64
C ARG A 3 8.58 -5.57 -5.06
N LEU A 4 8.64 -5.82 -6.37
CA LEU A 4 9.00 -7.13 -6.92
C LEU A 4 10.48 -7.32 -7.20
N CYS A 5 11.28 -6.26 -7.30
CA CYS A 5 12.72 -6.37 -7.60
C CYS A 5 13.58 -6.01 -6.37
N PRO A 6 14.04 -7.01 -5.58
CA PRO A 6 14.77 -6.78 -4.33
C PRO A 6 16.04 -5.93 -4.47
N SER A 7 16.65 -5.89 -5.65
CA SER A 7 17.85 -5.08 -5.92
C SER A 7 17.51 -3.59 -6.09
N VAL A 8 16.37 -3.25 -6.69
CA VAL A 8 15.92 -1.86 -6.89
C VAL A 8 15.37 -1.29 -5.58
N HIS A 9 14.62 -2.08 -4.81
CA HIS A 9 13.88 -1.62 -3.63
C HIS A 9 14.73 -1.36 -2.38
N LYS A 10 16.02 -1.70 -2.40
CA LYS A 10 16.94 -1.50 -1.26
C LYS A 10 17.69 -0.17 -1.31
N VAL A 11 17.63 0.54 -2.43
CA VAL A 11 18.31 1.83 -2.57
C VAL A 11 17.34 2.95 -2.17
N TYR A 12 17.74 3.75 -1.19
CA TYR A 12 16.96 4.91 -0.75
C TYR A 12 16.85 5.92 -1.89
N GLY A 13 15.63 6.38 -2.20
CA GLY A 13 15.35 7.28 -3.31
C GLY A 13 15.40 6.63 -4.69
N ALA A 14 15.35 5.30 -4.77
CA ALA A 14 15.38 4.61 -6.05
C ALA A 14 14.15 4.92 -6.92
N HIS A 15 14.40 4.97 -8.22
CA HIS A 15 13.37 5.01 -9.24
C HIS A 15 13.04 3.60 -9.71
N VAL A 16 11.75 3.27 -9.71
CA VAL A 16 11.21 1.99 -10.16
C VAL A 16 10.55 2.21 -11.51
N GLU A 17 11.09 1.58 -12.54
CA GLU A 17 10.66 1.73 -13.93
C GLU A 17 9.48 0.82 -14.27
N GLU A 18 8.68 1.24 -15.24
CA GLU A 18 7.56 0.49 -15.80
C GLU A 18 8.06 -0.61 -16.75
N MET A 19 8.75 -1.59 -16.18
CA MET A 19 9.32 -2.72 -16.91
C MET A 19 9.17 -4.04 -16.13
N MET A 20 9.26 -5.14 -16.87
CA MET A 20 9.43 -6.47 -16.31
C MET A 20 10.83 -6.59 -15.69
N TYR A 21 10.89 -6.98 -14.42
CA TYR A 21 12.14 -7.29 -13.76
C TYR A 21 12.37 -8.81 -13.80
N PRO A 22 13.62 -9.29 -13.93
CA PRO A 22 13.87 -10.71 -13.93
C PRO A 22 13.66 -11.31 -12.54
N LEU A 23 12.98 -12.46 -12.48
CA LEU A 23 12.88 -13.26 -11.28
C LEU A 23 14.13 -14.13 -11.11
N GLY A 24 14.88 -13.91 -10.03
CA GLY A 24 16.13 -14.60 -9.78
C GLY A 24 16.54 -14.63 -8.31
N PHE A 25 17.54 -15.45 -8.05
CA PHE A 25 18.25 -15.49 -6.79
C PHE A 25 19.26 -14.34 -6.70
N LEU A 26 19.67 -13.98 -5.47
CA LEU A 26 20.64 -12.90 -5.23
C LEU A 26 22.03 -13.19 -5.81
N ASN A 27 22.35 -14.45 -6.07
CA ASN A 27 23.58 -14.88 -6.75
C ASN A 27 23.53 -14.67 -8.29
N GLY A 28 22.42 -14.17 -8.83
CA GLY A 28 22.21 -13.91 -10.25
C GLY A 28 21.62 -15.08 -11.05
N SER A 29 21.44 -16.27 -10.46
CA SER A 29 20.81 -17.38 -11.18
C SER A 29 19.30 -17.17 -11.32
N ALA A 30 18.75 -17.52 -12.47
CA ALA A 30 17.32 -17.47 -12.72
C ALA A 30 16.54 -18.38 -11.75
N LEU A 31 15.34 -17.96 -11.39
CA LEU A 31 14.45 -18.72 -10.52
C LEU A 31 13.27 -19.25 -11.35
N ASP A 32 13.16 -20.58 -11.44
CA ASP A 32 12.04 -21.19 -12.15
C ASP A 32 10.78 -21.17 -11.28
N HIS A 33 9.87 -20.27 -11.64
CA HIS A 33 8.58 -20.11 -10.97
C HIS A 33 7.68 -21.37 -11.00
N SER A 34 7.77 -22.18 -12.05
CA SER A 34 6.90 -23.34 -12.27
C SER A 34 7.33 -24.51 -11.41
N HIS A 35 8.65 -24.73 -11.32
CA HIS A 35 9.24 -25.70 -10.42
C HIS A 35 8.90 -25.41 -8.95
N ILE A 36 8.93 -24.14 -8.54
CA ILE A 36 8.56 -23.75 -7.17
C ILE A 36 7.08 -24.04 -6.91
N ALA A 37 6.19 -23.62 -7.81
CA ALA A 37 4.77 -23.87 -7.62
C ALA A 37 4.46 -25.37 -7.50
N ALA A 38 5.08 -26.20 -8.35
CA ALA A 38 4.95 -27.66 -8.29
C ALA A 38 5.55 -28.23 -7.00
N ALA A 39 6.75 -27.81 -6.62
CA ALA A 39 7.41 -28.28 -5.40
C ALA A 39 6.61 -27.97 -4.13
N PHE A 40 5.83 -26.89 -4.12
CA PHE A 40 4.99 -26.51 -2.99
C PHE A 40 3.66 -27.27 -2.92
N ALA A 41 3.18 -27.86 -4.03
CA ALA A 41 1.88 -28.53 -4.08
C ALA A 41 1.81 -29.76 -3.15
N ASP A 42 2.94 -30.45 -2.97
CA ASP A 42 3.03 -31.69 -2.18
C ASP A 42 3.54 -31.47 -0.75
N LEU A 43 3.77 -30.21 -0.33
CA LEU A 43 4.30 -29.92 1.00
C LEU A 43 3.21 -29.82 2.06
N THR A 44 3.53 -30.31 3.26
CA THR A 44 2.76 -29.94 4.46
C THR A 44 2.93 -28.45 4.77
N PRO A 45 1.99 -27.82 5.52
CA PRO A 45 2.10 -26.40 5.87
C PRO A 45 3.43 -26.02 6.55
N GLN A 46 3.95 -26.88 7.45
CA GLN A 46 5.22 -26.64 8.14
C GLN A 46 6.41 -26.67 7.17
N GLN A 47 6.46 -27.66 6.27
CA GLN A 47 7.51 -27.75 5.26
C GLN A 47 7.46 -26.56 4.29
N ALA A 48 6.25 -26.13 3.92
CA ALA A 48 6.05 -24.96 3.08
C ALA A 48 6.56 -23.67 3.75
N GLU A 49 6.36 -23.50 5.05
CA GLU A 49 6.89 -22.36 5.82
C GLU A 49 8.42 -22.35 5.86
N GLU A 50 9.04 -23.49 6.17
CA GLU A 50 10.50 -23.63 6.20
C GLU A 50 11.12 -23.36 4.82
N GLN A 51 10.52 -23.92 3.77
CA GLN A 51 10.98 -23.72 2.40
C GLN A 51 10.78 -22.27 1.94
N THR A 52 9.66 -21.65 2.31
CA THR A 52 9.39 -20.23 2.08
C THR A 52 10.49 -19.36 2.68
N ALA A 53 10.88 -19.59 3.94
CA ALA A 53 11.92 -18.81 4.59
C ALA A 53 13.26 -18.87 3.83
N LYS A 54 13.60 -20.05 3.27
CA LYS A 54 14.79 -20.23 2.42
C LYS A 54 14.68 -19.42 1.13
N TYR A 55 13.55 -19.48 0.42
CA TYR A 55 13.37 -18.71 -0.82
C TYR A 55 13.38 -17.21 -0.59
N LEU A 56 12.74 -16.70 0.47
CA LEU A 56 12.77 -15.27 0.78
C LEU A 56 14.21 -14.79 1.03
N LYS A 57 15.00 -15.56 1.77
CA LYS A 57 16.42 -15.25 2.00
C LYS A 57 17.24 -15.29 0.71
N ALA A 58 17.05 -16.32 -0.11
CA ALA A 58 17.83 -16.55 -1.32
C ALA A 58 17.50 -15.56 -2.46
N THR A 59 16.26 -15.08 -2.51
CA THR A 59 15.79 -14.12 -3.54
C THR A 59 15.84 -12.66 -3.05
N GLY A 60 15.85 -12.43 -1.73
CA GLY A 60 15.85 -11.10 -1.13
C GLY A 60 14.49 -10.42 -1.05
N HIS A 61 13.40 -11.12 -1.40
CA HIS A 61 12.04 -10.61 -1.25
C HIS A 61 11.69 -10.39 0.23
N THR A 62 10.93 -9.32 0.50
CA THR A 62 10.59 -8.92 1.88
C THR A 62 9.59 -9.85 2.56
N ASN A 63 8.68 -10.44 1.78
CA ASN A 63 7.67 -11.37 2.25
C ASN A 63 7.15 -12.27 1.10
N THR A 64 6.37 -13.28 1.47
CA THR A 64 5.73 -14.24 0.54
C THR A 64 4.89 -13.56 -0.53
N TYR A 65 4.18 -12.48 -0.17
CA TYR A 65 3.37 -11.72 -1.10
C TYR A 65 4.20 -11.14 -2.24
N THR A 66 5.35 -10.52 -1.94
CA THR A 66 6.22 -9.95 -2.98
C THR A 66 6.80 -11.01 -3.91
N LEU A 67 7.24 -12.16 -3.36
CA LEU A 67 7.76 -13.27 -4.17
C LEU A 67 6.67 -13.87 -5.07
N SER A 68 5.51 -14.21 -4.51
CA SER A 68 4.41 -14.82 -5.26
C SER A 68 3.86 -13.90 -6.36
N LYS A 69 3.78 -12.59 -6.11
CA LYS A 69 3.40 -11.62 -7.15
C LYS A 69 4.44 -11.52 -8.27
N HIS A 70 5.73 -11.59 -7.95
CA HIS A 70 6.77 -11.58 -8.97
C HIS A 70 6.74 -12.86 -9.81
N MET A 71 6.55 -14.02 -9.18
CA MET A 71 6.30 -15.29 -9.88
C MET A 71 5.07 -15.19 -10.80
N THR A 72 4.00 -14.53 -10.36
CA THR A 72 2.80 -14.33 -11.20
C THR A 72 3.13 -13.50 -12.45
N GLU A 73 3.95 -12.46 -12.36
CA GLU A 73 4.34 -11.67 -13.53
C GLU A 73 5.11 -12.51 -14.56
N GLU A 74 5.93 -13.46 -14.10
CA GLU A 74 6.60 -14.40 -15.00
C GLU A 74 5.62 -15.36 -15.69
N VAL A 75 4.58 -15.83 -14.99
CA VAL A 75 3.50 -16.60 -15.62
C VAL A 75 2.77 -15.78 -16.67
N ILE A 76 2.50 -14.49 -16.40
CA ILE A 76 1.85 -13.59 -17.36
C ILE A 76 2.74 -13.38 -18.59
N ARG A 77 4.06 -13.29 -18.43
CA ARG A 77 5.02 -13.24 -19.54
C ARG A 77 4.95 -14.48 -20.40
N ASP A 78 4.88 -15.67 -19.79
CA ASP A 78 4.83 -16.93 -20.53
C ASP A 78 3.51 -17.08 -21.28
N LEU A 79 2.38 -16.69 -20.67
CA LEU A 79 1.08 -16.61 -21.36
C LEU A 79 1.11 -15.61 -22.53
N HIS A 80 1.77 -14.47 -22.35
CA HIS A 80 1.92 -13.47 -23.41
C HIS A 80 2.69 -14.02 -24.61
N ARG A 81 3.80 -14.72 -24.34
CA ARG A 81 4.60 -15.39 -25.38
C ARG A 81 3.84 -16.51 -26.09
N ALA A 82 2.89 -17.15 -25.40
CA ALA A 82 1.98 -18.13 -25.97
C ALA A 82 0.85 -17.49 -26.82
N GLY A 83 0.85 -16.17 -27.00
CA GLY A 83 -0.10 -15.46 -27.85
C GLY A 83 -1.31 -14.89 -27.12
N VAL A 84 -1.35 -14.95 -25.78
CA VAL A 84 -2.43 -14.33 -25.01
C VAL A 84 -2.14 -12.83 -24.82
N PRO A 85 -3.01 -11.91 -25.28
CA PRO A 85 -2.81 -10.48 -25.05
C PRO A 85 -2.87 -10.16 -23.54
N CYS A 86 -1.76 -9.68 -22.99
CA CYS A 86 -1.58 -9.46 -21.55
C CYS A 86 -0.96 -8.09 -21.27
N THR A 87 -1.33 -7.50 -20.13
CA THR A 87 -0.67 -6.33 -19.52
C THR A 87 -0.62 -6.53 -18.01
N ILE A 88 0.32 -5.86 -17.36
CA ILE A 88 0.52 -5.92 -15.91
C ILE A 88 0.33 -4.51 -15.35
N VAL A 89 -0.70 -4.32 -14.53
CA VAL A 89 -0.88 -3.07 -13.77
C VAL A 89 -0.37 -3.27 -12.35
N ARG A 90 0.62 -2.47 -11.95
CA ARG A 90 1.18 -2.47 -10.60
C ARG A 90 0.69 -1.27 -9.80
N PRO A 91 -0.25 -1.45 -8.87
CA PRO A 91 -0.64 -0.37 -7.98
C PRO A 91 0.30 -0.21 -6.78
N SER A 92 0.34 1.02 -6.26
CA SER A 92 0.85 1.35 -4.93
C SER A 92 -0.16 1.00 -3.83
N ALA A 93 -0.13 1.67 -2.68
CA ALA A 93 -1.12 1.44 -1.64
C ALA A 93 -2.48 1.96 -2.12
N VAL A 94 -3.35 1.04 -2.53
CA VAL A 94 -4.71 1.40 -2.95
C VAL A 94 -5.49 1.91 -1.73
N GLY A 95 -5.93 3.15 -1.80
CA GLY A 95 -6.74 3.78 -0.76
C GLY A 95 -8.25 3.70 -1.06
N ALA A 96 -9.00 4.67 -0.53
CA ALA A 96 -10.41 4.81 -0.84
C ALA A 96 -10.62 5.27 -2.30
N VAL A 97 -11.85 5.16 -2.77
CA VAL A 97 -12.31 5.79 -4.00
C VAL A 97 -12.31 7.31 -3.82
N ALA A 98 -11.73 8.06 -4.76
CA ALA A 98 -11.74 9.52 -4.71
C ALA A 98 -13.07 10.10 -5.21
N ASN A 99 -13.59 9.61 -6.35
CA ASN A 99 -14.75 10.21 -7.02
C ASN A 99 -15.87 9.21 -7.35
N SER A 100 -15.59 8.18 -8.15
CA SER A 100 -16.65 7.29 -8.68
C SER A 100 -16.36 5.81 -8.37
N PRO A 101 -17.35 4.99 -7.99
CA PRO A 101 -18.79 5.28 -7.88
C PRO A 101 -19.22 5.82 -6.51
N CYS A 102 -18.38 5.71 -5.47
CA CYS A 102 -18.72 6.07 -4.10
C CYS A 102 -17.50 6.71 -3.41
N PRO A 103 -17.39 8.05 -3.36
CA PRO A 103 -16.29 8.74 -2.69
C PRO A 103 -16.10 8.28 -1.25
N GLY A 104 -14.85 8.05 -0.84
CA GLY A 104 -14.52 7.58 0.50
C GLY A 104 -14.73 6.08 0.71
N TYR A 105 -15.34 5.34 -0.23
CA TYR A 105 -15.47 3.89 -0.11
C TYR A 105 -14.10 3.22 -0.12
N PHE A 106 -13.83 2.40 0.90
CA PHE A 106 -12.69 1.49 0.94
C PHE A 106 -13.21 0.08 1.25
N GLY A 107 -13.03 -0.86 0.33
CA GLY A 107 -13.63 -2.20 0.44
C GLY A 107 -13.05 -3.10 1.54
N HIS A 108 -12.06 -2.65 2.30
CA HIS A 108 -11.42 -3.45 3.33
C HIS A 108 -11.10 -2.63 4.59
N THR A 109 -11.66 -3.04 5.72
CA THR A 109 -11.51 -2.37 7.02
C THR A 109 -10.13 -2.49 7.65
N VAL A 110 -9.25 -3.33 7.09
CA VAL A 110 -7.88 -3.55 7.58
C VAL A 110 -6.89 -3.29 6.45
N SER A 111 -6.77 -2.03 6.01
CA SER A 111 -5.69 -1.60 5.13
C SER A 111 -4.60 -0.90 5.95
N ILE A 112 -3.37 -0.84 5.43
CA ILE A 112 -2.27 -0.10 6.06
C ILE A 112 -2.65 1.35 6.36
N LEU A 113 -3.35 2.02 5.44
CA LEU A 113 -3.77 3.41 5.59
C LEU A 113 -4.81 3.56 6.69
N VAL A 114 -5.82 2.69 6.72
CA VAL A 114 -6.84 2.69 7.78
C VAL A 114 -6.21 2.42 9.15
N ALA A 115 -5.31 1.44 9.23
CA ALA A 115 -4.59 1.09 10.46
C ALA A 115 -3.72 2.25 10.97
N LEU A 116 -3.01 2.93 10.06
CA LEU A 116 -2.25 4.13 10.39
C LEU A 116 -3.21 5.22 10.88
N PHE A 117 -4.25 5.58 10.12
CA PHE A 117 -5.20 6.62 10.51
C PHE A 117 -5.88 6.32 11.85
N LEU A 118 -6.23 5.07 12.14
CA LEU A 118 -6.74 4.65 13.45
C LEU A 118 -5.68 4.76 14.55
N GLY A 119 -4.46 4.32 14.29
CA GLY A 119 -3.34 4.46 15.24
C GLY A 119 -3.04 5.92 15.59
N TYR A 120 -3.09 6.81 14.59
CA TYR A 120 -2.86 8.25 14.76
C TYR A 120 -4.07 8.96 15.39
N SER A 121 -5.30 8.68 14.95
CA SER A 121 -6.52 9.29 15.48
C SER A 121 -6.80 8.96 16.94
N THR A 122 -6.40 7.77 17.38
CA THR A 122 -6.50 7.35 18.79
C THR A 122 -5.38 7.97 19.65
N GLY A 123 -4.41 8.69 19.05
CA GLY A 123 -3.25 9.26 19.75
C GLY A 123 -2.26 8.20 20.25
N MET A 124 -2.34 6.99 19.68
CA MET A 124 -1.61 5.82 20.18
C MET A 124 -0.36 5.53 19.36
N SER A 125 -0.33 5.88 18.09
CA SER A 125 0.83 5.81 17.20
C SER A 125 1.62 7.14 17.24
N THR A 126 2.32 7.41 18.33
CA THR A 126 3.13 8.65 18.49
C THR A 126 4.62 8.46 18.23
N PHE A 127 5.03 7.25 17.84
CA PHE A 127 6.42 6.83 17.60
C PHE A 127 6.49 5.75 16.49
N THR A 128 7.52 5.81 15.67
CA THR A 128 7.69 5.16 14.35
C THR A 128 9.17 5.19 14.06
N PRO A 129 9.73 4.11 13.51
CA PRO A 129 11.07 4.17 12.99
C PRO A 129 11.13 4.87 11.62
N HIS A 130 9.98 5.13 10.98
CA HIS A 130 9.96 5.68 9.63
C HIS A 130 10.49 7.11 9.57
N ASN A 131 11.27 7.41 8.54
CA ASN A 131 11.74 8.76 8.27
C ASN A 131 10.54 9.65 7.87
N PRO A 132 10.35 10.80 8.56
CA PRO A 132 9.22 11.69 8.31
C PRO A 132 9.15 12.26 6.88
N SER A 133 10.30 12.34 6.21
CA SER A 133 10.43 12.87 4.85
C SER A 133 10.16 11.81 3.78
N ASN A 134 9.89 10.56 4.17
CA ASN A 134 9.67 9.50 3.21
C ASN A 134 8.35 9.69 2.48
N ALA A 135 8.40 9.43 1.16
CA ALA A 135 7.24 9.42 0.29
C ALA A 135 6.29 8.29 0.71
N ILE A 136 5.00 8.60 0.82
CA ILE A 136 3.97 7.57 0.90
C ILE A 136 3.24 7.51 -0.44
N ASP A 137 3.35 6.38 -1.14
CA ASP A 137 2.62 6.21 -2.41
C ASP A 137 1.24 5.60 -2.15
N VAL A 138 0.22 6.46 -2.22
CA VAL A 138 -1.19 6.07 -2.19
C VAL A 138 -1.78 6.35 -3.55
N VAL A 139 -2.56 5.40 -4.08
CA VAL A 139 -3.36 5.60 -5.29
C VAL A 139 -4.85 5.46 -4.95
N PRO A 140 -5.72 6.39 -5.38
CA PRO A 140 -7.16 6.20 -5.21
C PRO A 140 -7.67 4.97 -5.95
N GLY A 141 -8.68 4.32 -5.39
CA GLY A 141 -9.22 3.06 -5.92
C GLY A 141 -9.80 3.17 -7.34
N ASP A 142 -10.46 4.29 -7.62
CA ASP A 142 -11.04 4.61 -8.93
C ASP A 142 -9.99 4.92 -9.99
N ILE A 143 -8.92 5.60 -9.62
CA ILE A 143 -7.75 5.79 -10.50
C ILE A 143 -7.13 4.43 -10.83
N CYS A 144 -6.92 3.58 -9.84
CA CYS A 144 -6.39 2.23 -10.05
C CYS A 144 -7.29 1.40 -10.99
N ALA A 145 -8.61 1.46 -10.82
CA ALA A 145 -9.57 0.76 -11.68
C ALA A 145 -9.53 1.29 -13.12
N ALA A 146 -9.49 2.61 -13.29
CA ALA A 146 -9.38 3.25 -14.61
C ALA A 146 -8.06 2.86 -15.31
N THR A 147 -6.94 2.81 -14.59
CA THR A 147 -5.66 2.34 -15.14
C THR A 147 -5.75 0.91 -15.65
N ILE A 148 -6.42 0.01 -14.91
CA ILE A 148 -6.63 -1.39 -15.33
C ILE A 148 -7.42 -1.44 -16.64
N LEU A 149 -8.56 -0.74 -16.70
CA LEU A 149 -9.42 -0.73 -17.88
C LEU A 149 -8.70 -0.14 -19.10
N ALA A 150 -7.98 0.97 -18.93
CA ALA A 150 -7.25 1.62 -20.01
C ALA A 150 -6.09 0.77 -20.53
N ALA A 151 -5.33 0.14 -19.63
CA ALA A 151 -4.25 -0.77 -20.02
C ALA A 151 -4.81 -1.96 -20.81
N SER A 152 -5.88 -2.59 -20.33
CA SER A 152 -6.54 -3.69 -21.04
C SER A 152 -7.06 -3.26 -22.43
N ALA A 153 -7.68 -2.08 -22.53
CA ALA A 153 -8.15 -1.55 -23.80
C ALA A 153 -7.00 -1.28 -24.79
N ALA A 154 -5.87 -0.75 -24.31
CA ALA A 154 -4.70 -0.49 -25.14
C ALA A 154 -4.10 -1.78 -25.72
N VAL A 155 -4.09 -2.87 -24.94
CA VAL A 155 -3.66 -4.19 -25.42
C VAL A 155 -4.56 -4.68 -26.56
N ILE A 156 -5.88 -4.63 -26.38
CA ILE A 156 -6.85 -5.11 -27.38
C ILE A 156 -6.76 -4.29 -28.68
N GLN A 157 -6.48 -2.99 -28.57
CA GLN A 157 -6.31 -2.10 -29.72
C GLN A 157 -4.96 -2.24 -30.43
N GLY A 158 -4.07 -3.13 -29.97
CA GLY A 158 -2.73 -3.32 -30.55
C GLY A 158 -1.81 -2.11 -30.36
N LYS A 159 -2.04 -1.29 -29.31
CA LYS A 159 -1.28 -0.07 -29.01
C LYS A 159 -0.10 -0.30 -28.07
N VAL A 160 0.30 -1.56 -27.88
CA VAL A 160 1.33 -2.00 -26.94
C VAL A 160 2.31 -2.94 -27.66
N ASP A 161 3.52 -3.07 -27.13
CA ASP A 161 4.53 -4.00 -27.66
C ASP A 161 3.98 -5.44 -27.63
N SER A 162 4.18 -6.18 -28.73
CA SER A 162 3.76 -7.57 -28.86
C SER A 162 4.78 -8.58 -28.32
N ARG A 163 5.99 -8.13 -27.94
CA ARG A 163 7.08 -9.02 -27.50
C ARG A 163 7.05 -9.31 -26.01
N MET A 164 6.57 -8.36 -25.20
CA MET A 164 6.53 -8.45 -23.74
C MET A 164 5.25 -7.76 -23.24
N PRO A 165 4.63 -8.28 -22.17
CA PRO A 165 3.47 -7.63 -21.59
C PRO A 165 3.86 -6.23 -21.09
N GLU A 166 3.10 -5.21 -21.51
CA GLU A 166 3.32 -3.85 -21.02
C GLU A 166 3.04 -3.79 -19.52
N VAL A 167 3.97 -3.16 -18.79
CA VAL A 167 3.83 -2.88 -17.37
C VAL A 167 3.37 -1.43 -17.20
N VAL A 168 2.34 -1.20 -16.40
CA VAL A 168 1.81 0.14 -16.11
C VAL A 168 1.74 0.34 -14.60
N HIS A 169 2.26 1.46 -14.10
CA HIS A 169 2.20 1.79 -12.68
C HIS A 169 0.98 2.66 -12.37
N ALA A 170 0.13 2.22 -11.44
CA ALA A 170 -0.92 3.04 -10.84
C ALA A 170 -0.39 3.63 -9.52
N THR A 171 0.27 4.79 -9.61
CA THR A 171 1.12 5.36 -8.56
C THR A 171 1.04 6.89 -8.55
N THR A 172 1.47 7.51 -7.45
CA THR A 172 1.39 8.98 -7.30
C THR A 172 2.72 9.66 -6.97
N THR A 173 3.78 8.92 -6.62
CA THR A 173 5.06 9.53 -6.21
C THR A 173 5.74 10.41 -7.25
N THR A 174 5.54 10.19 -8.55
CA THR A 174 6.12 11.03 -9.62
C THR A 174 5.12 11.97 -10.27
N THR A 175 3.88 12.00 -9.78
CA THR A 175 2.78 12.81 -10.34
C THR A 175 2.22 13.80 -9.32
N TYR A 176 1.98 13.35 -8.09
CA TYR A 176 1.52 14.17 -6.97
C TYR A 176 2.01 13.59 -5.63
N LEU A 177 3.32 13.73 -5.40
CA LEU A 177 3.98 13.29 -4.19
C LEU A 177 3.33 13.87 -2.92
N HIS A 178 3.20 13.03 -1.90
CA HIS A 178 2.85 13.42 -0.55
C HIS A 178 3.86 12.76 0.42
N ALA A 179 4.56 13.55 1.23
CA ALA A 179 5.40 12.98 2.28
C ALA A 179 4.51 12.48 3.44
N PHE A 180 4.92 11.40 4.09
CA PHE A 180 4.15 10.77 5.15
C PHE A 180 3.76 11.75 6.28
N MET A 181 4.68 12.62 6.71
CA MET A 181 4.36 13.60 7.76
C MET A 181 3.48 14.75 7.29
N GLU A 182 3.60 15.17 6.04
CA GLU A 182 2.71 16.20 5.48
C GLU A 182 1.27 15.66 5.47
N LEU A 183 1.11 14.41 5.05
CA LEU A 183 -0.18 13.71 5.11
C LEU A 183 -0.75 13.73 6.53
N MET A 184 0.06 13.31 7.50
CA MET A 184 -0.39 13.22 8.88
C MET A 184 -0.70 14.60 9.47
N ARG A 185 0.18 15.58 9.28
CA ARG A 185 0.07 16.92 9.88
C ARG A 185 -1.04 17.75 9.25
N ASP A 186 -1.19 17.69 7.93
CA ASP A 186 -2.02 18.63 7.18
C ASP A 186 -3.44 18.05 6.93
N ASN A 187 -3.60 16.72 6.99
CA ASN A 187 -4.87 16.07 6.69
C ASN A 187 -5.40 15.21 7.85
N VAL A 188 -4.55 14.33 8.41
CA VAL A 188 -5.04 13.35 9.39
C VAL A 188 -5.30 13.98 10.75
N CYS A 189 -4.29 14.65 11.30
CA CYS A 189 -4.37 15.23 12.63
C CYS A 189 -5.46 16.32 12.74
N PRO A 190 -5.59 17.28 11.81
CA PRO A 190 -6.62 18.33 11.92
C PRO A 190 -8.03 17.74 11.94
N TYR A 191 -8.31 16.76 11.07
CA TYR A 191 -9.61 16.09 10.99
C TYR A 191 -9.98 15.42 12.32
N TRP A 192 -9.13 14.52 12.83
CA TRP A 192 -9.41 13.79 14.07
C TRP A 192 -9.31 14.66 15.32
N GLY A 193 -8.52 15.73 15.28
CA GLY A 193 -8.47 16.74 16.34
C GLY A 193 -9.80 17.45 16.54
N ALA A 194 -10.48 17.77 15.43
CA ALA A 194 -11.81 18.37 15.44
C ALA A 194 -12.95 17.34 15.67
N ARG A 195 -12.77 16.09 15.24
CA ARG A 195 -13.81 15.05 15.20
C ARG A 195 -13.42 13.80 16.00
N LYS A 196 -13.01 13.97 17.25
CA LYS A 196 -12.56 12.86 18.11
C LYS A 196 -13.70 11.86 18.37
N PRO A 197 -13.50 10.55 18.14
CA PRO A 197 -14.47 9.56 18.58
C PRO A 197 -14.64 9.60 20.10
N TRP A 198 -15.87 9.41 20.58
CA TRP A 198 -16.19 9.54 22.00
C TRP A 198 -15.37 8.57 22.88
N TYR A 199 -15.07 7.37 22.38
CA TYR A 199 -14.34 6.32 23.11
C TYR A 199 -12.83 6.59 23.24
N VAL A 200 -12.31 7.62 22.57
CA VAL A 200 -10.92 8.10 22.73
C VAL A 200 -10.83 9.50 23.35
N ARG A 201 -11.97 10.13 23.62
CA ARG A 201 -12.06 11.51 24.15
C ARG A 201 -11.47 11.67 25.54
N SER A 202 -11.57 10.63 26.38
CA SER A 202 -11.07 10.59 27.76
C SER A 202 -9.65 10.05 27.91
N LEU A 203 -9.11 9.37 26.88
CA LEU A 203 -7.82 8.67 26.96
C LEU A 203 -6.63 9.49 26.47
N HIS A 204 -6.81 10.61 25.76
CA HIS A 204 -5.66 11.40 25.28
C HIS A 204 -5.91 12.87 24.90
N GLN A 205 -4.92 13.69 25.29
CA GLN A 205 -4.64 15.07 24.88
C GLN A 205 -3.91 15.16 23.51
N ALA A 206 -3.68 14.03 22.81
CA ALA A 206 -2.63 13.89 21.81
C ALA A 206 -3.10 13.87 20.34
N VAL A 207 -3.58 15.01 19.86
CA VAL A 207 -3.47 15.35 18.43
C VAL A 207 -2.48 16.51 18.20
N ARG A 208 -2.06 17.16 19.29
CA ARG A 208 -0.96 18.13 19.31
C ARG A 208 0.20 17.49 20.07
N THR A 209 1.25 17.12 19.33
CA THR A 209 2.69 17.07 19.66
C THR A 209 3.17 16.95 21.13
N PRO A 210 4.37 16.37 21.37
CA PRO A 210 5.40 16.07 20.36
C PRO A 210 5.41 14.61 19.89
N TRP A 211 5.40 14.48 18.57
CA TRP A 211 5.74 13.26 17.86
C TRP A 211 7.20 12.87 18.14
N ARG A 212 7.47 11.58 18.31
CA ARG A 212 8.81 11.09 18.68
C ARG A 212 9.33 10.17 17.57
N PHE A 213 9.82 10.80 16.51
CA PHE A 213 10.30 10.17 15.29
C PHE A 213 11.58 10.85 14.75
N PRO A 214 12.45 10.13 14.03
CA PRO A 214 12.46 8.66 13.96
C PRO A 214 12.94 8.09 15.31
N LEU A 215 12.29 7.02 15.76
CA LEU A 215 12.75 6.24 16.92
C LEU A 215 13.16 4.86 16.45
N ALA A 216 14.46 4.57 16.55
CA ALA A 216 15.02 3.28 16.14
C ALA A 216 14.30 2.11 16.84
N GLN A 217 13.92 1.12 16.05
CA GLN A 217 13.03 0.03 16.46
C GLN A 217 13.64 -0.84 17.57
N ASP A 218 14.98 -0.98 17.57
CA ASP A 218 15.71 -1.85 18.50
C ASP A 218 15.96 -1.21 19.88
N THR A 219 15.50 0.02 20.12
CA THR A 219 15.71 0.70 21.39
C THR A 219 14.80 0.16 22.51
N PRO A 220 15.28 0.09 23.78
CA PRO A 220 14.42 -0.25 24.92
C PRO A 220 13.22 0.67 25.06
N LEU A 221 13.37 1.94 24.66
CA LEU A 221 12.31 2.94 24.66
C LEU A 221 11.19 2.59 23.67
N PHE A 222 11.55 2.19 22.45
CA PHE A 222 10.58 1.75 21.43
C PHE A 222 9.79 0.53 21.92
N ARG A 223 10.48 -0.46 22.52
CA ARG A 223 9.84 -1.65 23.09
C ARG A 223 8.90 -1.31 24.25
N ALA A 224 9.34 -0.47 25.18
CA ALA A 224 8.54 -0.05 26.33
C ALA A 224 7.27 0.71 25.89
N TRP A 225 7.38 1.62 24.93
CA TRP A 225 6.21 2.34 24.40
C TRP A 225 5.29 1.44 23.60
N THR A 226 5.83 0.52 22.81
CA THR A 226 5.04 -0.49 22.09
C THR A 226 4.23 -1.33 23.06
N ALA A 227 4.85 -1.82 24.14
CA ALA A 227 4.15 -2.57 25.18
C ALA A 227 3.06 -1.72 25.85
N ALA A 228 3.39 -0.50 26.30
CA ALA A 228 2.44 0.40 26.95
C ALA A 228 1.23 0.75 26.06
N LYS A 229 1.46 1.05 24.77
CA LYS A 229 0.37 1.34 23.82
C LYS A 229 -0.43 0.07 23.48
N THR A 230 0.22 -1.08 23.38
CA THR A 230 -0.47 -2.38 23.22
C THR A 230 -1.43 -2.64 24.37
N CYS A 231 -0.99 -2.47 25.62
CA CYS A 231 -1.87 -2.62 26.79
C CYS A 231 -3.08 -1.68 26.73
N LYS A 232 -2.88 -0.42 26.32
CA LYS A 232 -3.97 0.53 26.14
C LYS A 232 -4.94 0.10 25.03
N PHE A 233 -4.45 -0.45 23.92
CA PHE A 233 -5.28 -0.88 22.79
C PHE A 233 -6.17 -2.05 23.20
N TRP A 234 -5.60 -3.01 23.92
CA TRP A 234 -6.37 -4.13 24.46
C TRP A 234 -7.37 -3.69 25.51
N ALA A 235 -7.00 -2.78 26.42
CA ALA A 235 -7.96 -2.23 27.39
C ALA A 235 -9.15 -1.53 26.71
N LEU A 236 -8.89 -0.73 25.67
CA LEU A 236 -9.93 -0.07 24.88
C LEU A 236 -10.81 -1.07 24.12
N ALA A 237 -10.20 -2.07 23.47
CA ALA A 237 -10.93 -3.13 22.77
C ALA A 237 -11.81 -3.96 23.73
N CYS A 238 -11.29 -4.31 24.91
CA CYS A 238 -12.04 -5.01 25.95
C CYS A 238 -13.21 -4.16 26.45
N MET A 239 -12.99 -2.88 26.77
CA MET A 239 -14.06 -1.97 27.18
C MET A 239 -15.16 -1.87 26.11
N LEU A 240 -14.80 -1.68 24.84
CA LEU A 240 -15.77 -1.64 23.75
C LEU A 240 -16.53 -2.95 23.60
N THR A 241 -15.87 -4.09 23.79
CA THR A 241 -16.52 -5.40 23.78
C THR A 241 -17.54 -5.53 24.91
N LEU A 242 -17.18 -5.10 26.13
CA LEU A 242 -18.09 -5.08 27.29
C LEU A 242 -19.28 -4.14 27.09
N MET A 243 -19.11 -3.06 26.33
CA MET A 243 -20.18 -2.13 25.96
C MET A 243 -21.03 -2.60 24.75
N GLY A 244 -20.84 -3.84 24.28
CA GLY A 244 -21.57 -4.39 23.14
C GLY A 244 -21.19 -3.78 21.78
N GLN A 245 -20.03 -3.12 21.68
CA GLN A 245 -19.51 -2.50 20.45
C GLN A 245 -18.51 -3.43 19.76
N GLN A 246 -18.91 -4.66 19.40
CA GLN A 246 -17.96 -5.69 18.91
C GLN A 246 -17.24 -5.26 17.61
N ARG A 247 -17.94 -4.56 16.71
CA ARG A 247 -17.35 -4.09 15.44
C ARG A 247 -16.19 -3.12 15.66
N LYS A 248 -16.37 -2.14 16.55
CA LYS A 248 -15.33 -1.17 16.91
C LYS A 248 -14.17 -1.82 17.66
N ALA A 249 -14.46 -2.74 18.57
CA ALA A 249 -13.42 -3.52 19.24
C ALA A 249 -12.56 -4.27 18.22
N LEU A 250 -13.18 -4.95 17.25
CA LEU A 250 -12.47 -5.66 16.20
C LEU A 250 -11.63 -4.72 15.32
N GLN A 251 -12.16 -3.57 14.91
CA GLN A 251 -11.42 -2.58 14.13
C GLN A 251 -10.20 -2.05 14.89
N ILE A 252 -10.35 -1.73 16.17
CA ILE A 252 -9.25 -1.25 17.00
C ILE A 252 -8.17 -2.32 17.15
N THR A 253 -8.57 -3.57 17.42
CA THR A 253 -7.63 -4.70 17.50
C THR A 253 -6.91 -4.93 16.17
N LYS A 254 -7.63 -5.01 15.05
CA LYS A 254 -7.05 -5.25 13.72
C LYS A 254 -6.21 -4.07 13.24
N GLY A 255 -6.66 -2.85 13.52
CA GLY A 255 -5.91 -1.62 13.24
C GLY A 255 -4.60 -1.59 14.01
N TRP A 256 -4.59 -1.97 15.29
CA TRP A 256 -3.34 -2.07 16.06
C TRP A 256 -2.40 -3.15 15.52
N GLN A 257 -2.91 -4.35 15.23
CA GLN A 257 -2.12 -5.43 14.65
C GLN A 257 -1.48 -5.03 13.32
N ALA A 258 -2.25 -4.40 12.44
CA ALA A 258 -1.75 -3.87 11.18
C ALA A 258 -0.74 -2.74 11.41
N CYS A 259 -1.01 -1.79 12.32
CA CYS A 259 -0.06 -0.75 12.67
C CYS A 259 1.28 -1.33 13.13
N MET A 260 1.29 -2.37 13.98
CA MET A 260 2.53 -3.02 14.42
C MET A 260 3.23 -3.81 13.32
N LEU A 261 2.48 -4.43 12.40
CA LEU A 261 3.05 -5.09 11.24
C LEU A 261 3.75 -4.10 10.31
N TYR A 262 3.19 -2.90 10.13
CA TYR A 262 3.68 -1.90 9.20
C TYR A 262 4.68 -0.91 9.80
N ASN A 263 4.66 -0.68 11.13
CA ASN A 263 5.52 0.28 11.83
C ASN A 263 6.92 -0.31 12.11
N THR A 264 7.67 -0.62 11.05
CA THR A 264 9.00 -1.26 11.15
C THR A 264 9.97 -0.65 10.16
N GLU A 265 11.27 -0.63 10.50
CA GLU A 265 12.32 -0.08 9.61
C GLU A 265 12.35 -0.77 8.24
N LYS A 266 12.04 -2.07 8.21
CA LYS A 266 11.96 -2.86 6.97
C LYS A 266 10.88 -2.37 6.00
N LEU A 267 9.94 -1.59 6.49
CA LEU A 267 8.83 -1.05 5.70
C LEU A 267 8.93 0.47 5.50
N ASP A 268 10.05 1.06 5.92
CA ASP A 268 10.40 2.46 5.69
C ASP A 268 11.05 2.67 4.32
N PHE A 269 10.22 2.91 3.30
CA PHE A 269 10.70 3.04 1.93
C PHE A 269 10.62 4.48 1.43
N HIS A 270 11.63 4.88 0.67
CA HIS A 270 11.63 6.10 -0.12
C HIS A 270 11.83 5.72 -1.59
N LEU A 271 10.73 5.41 -2.28
CA LEU A 271 10.76 4.94 -3.67
C LEU A 271 9.93 5.86 -4.55
N PHE A 272 10.40 6.10 -5.77
CA PHE A 272 9.70 6.86 -6.80
C PHE A 272 9.32 5.93 -7.94
N PHE A 273 8.04 5.90 -8.29
CA PHE A 273 7.55 5.00 -9.34
C PHE A 273 7.35 5.78 -10.64
N CYS A 274 8.00 5.34 -11.71
CA CYS A 274 7.81 5.89 -13.05
C CYS A 274 6.33 5.77 -13.46
N SER A 275 5.81 6.79 -14.14
CA SER A 275 4.41 6.92 -14.57
C SER A 275 4.30 7.22 -16.07
N ARG A 276 5.31 6.82 -16.86
CA ARG A 276 5.40 7.09 -18.29
C ARG A 276 4.27 6.42 -19.08
N ASN A 277 4.04 5.13 -18.87
CA ASN A 277 3.00 4.36 -19.54
C ASN A 277 1.62 4.80 -19.05
N ALA A 278 1.45 5.06 -17.74
CA ALA A 278 0.21 5.63 -17.22
C ALA A 278 -0.14 7.00 -17.87
N ARG A 279 0.84 7.90 -18.01
CA ARG A 279 0.65 9.19 -18.70
C ARG A 279 0.38 9.02 -20.19
N ARG A 280 1.05 8.07 -20.86
CA ARG A 280 0.78 7.72 -22.26
C ARG A 280 -0.66 7.26 -22.45
N LEU A 281 -1.16 6.40 -21.55
CA LEU A 281 -2.54 5.93 -21.58
C LEU A 281 -3.52 7.08 -21.31
N GLN A 282 -3.26 7.95 -20.33
CA GLN A 282 -4.04 9.16 -20.05
C GLN A 282 -4.16 10.06 -21.29
N ALA A 283 -3.07 10.29 -22.01
CA ALA A 283 -3.06 11.08 -23.24
C ALA A 283 -3.81 10.42 -24.42
N SER A 284 -4.05 9.11 -24.33
CA SER A 284 -4.77 8.34 -25.35
C SER A 284 -6.26 8.18 -25.10
N LEU A 285 -6.77 8.69 -23.96
CA LEU A 285 -8.19 8.67 -23.63
C LEU A 285 -9.01 9.42 -24.67
N SER A 286 -10.19 8.89 -24.99
CA SER A 286 -11.11 9.58 -25.89
C SER A 286 -11.70 10.83 -25.23
N GLN A 287 -12.17 11.78 -26.04
CA GLN A 287 -12.89 12.95 -25.50
C GLN A 287 -14.12 12.54 -24.68
N ALA A 288 -14.81 11.46 -25.08
CA ALA A 288 -15.93 10.91 -24.33
C ALA A 288 -15.50 10.40 -22.95
N ASP A 289 -14.38 9.68 -22.84
CA ASP A 289 -13.86 9.20 -21.55
C ASP A 289 -13.44 10.37 -20.64
N ILE A 290 -12.79 11.39 -21.22
CA ILE A 290 -12.37 12.58 -20.48
C ILE A 290 -13.60 13.33 -19.95
N GLN A 291 -14.65 13.49 -20.77
CA GLN A 291 -15.93 14.10 -20.40
C GLN A 291 -16.70 13.28 -19.36
N ALA A 292 -16.62 11.95 -19.44
CA ALA A 292 -17.16 11.04 -18.43
C ALA A 292 -16.37 11.05 -17.10
N GLY A 293 -15.30 11.83 -17.02
CA GLY A 293 -14.50 11.98 -15.80
C GLY A 293 -13.48 10.86 -15.57
N VAL A 294 -13.21 10.01 -16.56
CA VAL A 294 -12.20 8.94 -16.44
C VAL A 294 -10.82 9.57 -16.31
N ARG A 295 -10.04 9.11 -15.32
CA ARG A 295 -8.68 9.56 -15.05
C ARG A 295 -7.79 8.38 -14.66
N ILE A 296 -6.62 8.29 -15.27
CA ILE A 296 -5.62 7.23 -15.07
C ILE A 296 -4.47 7.73 -14.18
N VAL A 297 -4.22 9.04 -14.18
CA VAL A 297 -3.16 9.67 -13.41
C VAL A 297 -3.78 10.60 -12.38
N TRP A 298 -3.31 10.50 -11.13
CA TRP A 298 -3.62 11.44 -10.07
C TRP A 298 -2.53 12.51 -10.00
N ASP A 299 -2.89 13.75 -10.32
CA ASP A 299 -2.00 14.91 -10.35
C ASP A 299 -2.62 16.12 -9.62
N LYS A 300 -1.87 17.22 -9.52
CA LYS A 300 -2.32 18.45 -8.85
C LYS A 300 -3.46 19.17 -9.58
N GLU A 301 -3.65 18.91 -10.86
CA GLU A 301 -4.67 19.59 -11.66
C GLU A 301 -6.05 18.96 -11.44
N HIS A 302 -6.07 17.64 -11.25
CA HIS A 302 -7.31 16.87 -11.20
C HIS A 302 -7.59 16.22 -9.84
N GLY A 303 -6.58 16.18 -8.95
CA GLY A 303 -6.68 15.61 -7.62
C GLY A 303 -6.47 16.66 -6.53
N ASP A 304 -7.16 16.48 -5.41
CA ASP A 304 -6.91 17.23 -4.18
C ASP A 304 -6.73 16.25 -3.01
N TRP A 305 -5.50 16.16 -2.51
CA TRP A 305 -5.20 15.31 -1.37
C TRP A 305 -5.99 15.71 -0.13
N HIS A 306 -6.25 17.00 0.08
CA HIS A 306 -6.95 17.45 1.27
C HIS A 306 -8.39 16.96 1.33
N SER A 307 -9.15 17.18 0.25
CA SER A 307 -10.50 16.67 0.10
C SER A 307 -10.54 15.14 0.15
N TYR A 308 -9.63 14.47 -0.57
CA TYR A 308 -9.54 13.00 -0.58
C TYR A 308 -9.35 12.42 0.82
N TYR A 309 -8.35 12.89 1.58
CA TYR A 309 -8.08 12.36 2.91
C TYR A 309 -9.16 12.76 3.92
N THR A 310 -9.82 13.90 3.75
CA THR A 310 -10.97 14.29 4.58
C THR A 310 -12.13 13.30 4.38
N GLN A 311 -12.45 12.97 3.14
CA GLN A 311 -13.50 11.97 2.82
C GLN A 311 -13.12 10.57 3.30
N PHE A 312 -11.88 10.15 3.07
CA PHE A 312 -11.41 8.84 3.52
C PHE A 312 -11.50 8.72 5.04
N GLN A 313 -11.08 9.76 5.79
CA GLN A 313 -11.20 9.75 7.24
C GLN A 313 -12.64 9.77 7.74
N ALA A 314 -13.54 10.46 7.05
CA ALA A 314 -14.97 10.41 7.35
C ALA A 314 -15.53 9.00 7.21
N ALA A 315 -15.20 8.31 6.12
CA ALA A 315 -15.60 6.93 5.93
C ALA A 315 -14.99 6.00 7.01
N VAL A 316 -13.72 6.23 7.43
CA VAL A 316 -13.09 5.46 8.52
C VAL A 316 -13.78 5.70 9.86
N ASN A 317 -14.32 6.89 10.11
CA ASN A 317 -15.03 7.23 11.35
C ASN A 317 -16.45 6.65 11.43
N GLU A 318 -17.08 6.39 10.27
CA GLU A 318 -18.45 5.86 10.19
C GLU A 318 -18.54 4.34 10.30
N VAL A 319 -17.48 3.64 9.90
CA VAL A 319 -17.38 2.17 9.94
C VAL A 319 -17.08 1.68 11.34
#